data_AF-A0A8X6WT96-F1
#
_entry.id   AF-A0A8X6WT96-F1
#
_cell.length_a   1.000
_cell.length_b   1.000
_cell.length_c   1.000
_cell.angle_alpha   90.00
_cell.angle_beta   90.00
_cell.angle_gamma   90.00
#
_symmetry.space_group_name_H-M   'P 1'
#
loop_
_entity.id
_entity.type
_entity.pdbx_description
1 polymer ?
#
loop_
_entity_poly.entity_id
_entity_poly.type
_entity_poly.pdbx_seq_one_letter_code
_entity_poly.pdbx_strand_id
1 'polypeptide(L)'
;MEFPNLKHPFSMMICGPSNSGKTFFVRRILETKLIKPFPNKIIWCYGIYQKLFEKMSDIEFHEGIPSDVENITNALIIIDDLMNEVGDDKKLSNLFTKGSHHRDISRQATDFLSIRQMYPSQSKFLLESYDDATKAPYGYLFMDLKPETNERLRIRTSIFPEDKNIVYVPR
;
A
#
# COMPACT_ATOMS: atom_id res chain seq x y z
N MET A 1 3.16 -24.58 -1.42
CA MET A 1 3.54 -23.17 -1.67
C MET A 1 3.02 -22.38 -0.49
N GLU A 2 3.90 -21.82 0.34
CA GLU A 2 3.47 -20.82 1.31
C GLU A 2 2.95 -19.62 0.52
N PHE A 3 1.66 -19.32 0.66
CA PHE A 3 1.10 -18.08 0.14
C PHE A 3 1.84 -16.90 0.77
N PRO A 4 2.07 -15.81 0.01
CA PRO A 4 2.88 -14.72 0.52
C PRO A 4 2.15 -14.01 1.67
N ASN A 5 2.45 -14.42 2.90
CA ASN A 5 2.11 -13.66 4.10
C ASN A 5 2.84 -12.32 4.03
N LEU A 6 2.11 -11.20 4.13
CA LEU A 6 2.72 -9.87 4.16
C LEU A 6 3.46 -9.72 5.50
N LYS A 7 4.79 -9.86 5.48
CA LYS A 7 5.57 -9.83 6.72
C LYS A 7 5.69 -8.40 7.25
N HIS A 8 5.05 -8.09 8.37
CA HIS A 8 5.18 -6.81 9.07
C HIS A 8 6.60 -6.65 9.68
N PRO A 9 7.21 -5.45 9.61
CA PRO A 9 6.76 -4.24 8.88
C PRO A 9 6.96 -4.38 7.37
N PHE A 10 6.08 -3.80 6.53
CA PHE A 10 6.19 -3.78 5.07
C PHE A 10 5.69 -2.48 4.44
N SER A 11 6.30 -2.07 3.33
CA SER A 11 5.80 -0.94 2.53
C SER A 11 5.11 -1.49 1.29
N MET A 12 3.85 -1.12 1.12
CA MET A 12 2.95 -1.53 0.04
C MET A 12 2.40 -0.30 -0.68
N MET A 13 2.05 -0.48 -1.94
CA MET A 13 1.29 0.48 -2.72
C MET A 13 0.29 -0.28 -3.58
N ILE A 14 -0.94 0.24 -3.67
CA ILE A 14 -2.07 -0.37 -4.37
C ILE A 14 -2.65 0.67 -5.32
N CYS A 15 -2.44 0.50 -6.62
CA CYS A 15 -2.87 1.48 -7.60
C CYS A 15 -4.10 1.01 -8.37
N GLY A 16 -4.91 1.97 -8.82
CA GLY A 16 -6.13 1.76 -9.59
C GLY A 16 -6.86 3.09 -9.81
N PRO A 17 -7.72 3.22 -10.83
CA PRO A 17 -8.50 4.45 -11.03
C PRO A 17 -9.49 4.71 -9.88
N SER A 18 -10.09 5.90 -9.82
CA SER A 18 -11.17 6.17 -8.87
C SER A 18 -12.30 5.14 -9.03
N ASN A 19 -12.93 4.73 -7.93
CA ASN A 19 -13.94 3.67 -7.88
C ASN A 19 -13.49 2.25 -8.31
N SER A 20 -12.19 1.98 -8.43
CA SER A 20 -11.68 0.65 -8.79
C SER A 20 -11.69 -0.38 -7.65
N GLY A 21 -12.21 -0.01 -6.46
CA GLY A 21 -12.29 -0.92 -5.31
C GLY A 21 -11.05 -0.96 -4.42
N LYS A 22 -10.12 0.00 -4.52
CA LYS A 22 -8.90 0.05 -3.70
C LYS A 22 -9.20 -0.02 -2.20
N THR A 23 -10.08 0.83 -1.67
CA THR A 23 -10.48 0.82 -0.25
C THR A 23 -11.05 -0.54 0.17
N PHE A 24 -11.84 -1.20 -0.69
CA PHE A 24 -12.36 -2.56 -0.43
C PHE A 24 -11.24 -3.61 -0.41
N PHE A 25 -10.23 -3.46 -1.27
CA PHE A 25 -9.07 -4.34 -1.30
C PHE A 25 -8.26 -4.25 0.00
N VAL A 26 -8.00 -3.04 0.50
CA VAL A 26 -7.34 -2.84 1.80
C VAL A 26 -8.15 -3.44 2.94
N ARG A 27 -9.46 -3.17 2.95
CA ARG A 27 -10.38 -3.77 3.91
C ARG A 27 -10.25 -5.29 3.91
N ARG A 28 -10.23 -5.92 2.74
CA ARG A 28 -10.06 -7.37 2.61
C ARG A 28 -8.70 -7.85 3.15
N ILE A 29 -7.61 -7.11 2.94
CA ILE A 29 -6.30 -7.42 3.57
C ILE A 29 -6.41 -7.45 5.10
N LEU A 30 -7.09 -6.46 5.69
CA LEU A 30 -7.26 -6.35 7.13
C LEU A 30 -8.16 -7.47 7.68
N GLU A 31 -9.32 -7.70 7.04
CA GLU A 31 -10.30 -8.72 7.45
C GLU A 31 -9.75 -10.15 7.35
N THR A 32 -8.99 -10.45 6.30
CA THR A 32 -8.34 -11.76 6.11
C THR A 32 -7.09 -11.95 6.98
N LYS A 33 -6.64 -10.90 7.68
CA LYS A 33 -5.41 -10.89 8.49
C LYS A 33 -4.20 -11.44 7.71
N LEU A 34 -4.08 -11.01 6.45
CA LEU A 34 -3.01 -11.42 5.53
C LEU A 34 -1.60 -10.96 6.01
N ILE A 35 -1.56 -9.94 6.87
CA ILE A 35 -0.34 -9.38 7.45
C ILE A 35 0.11 -10.20 8.68
N LYS A 36 1.40 -10.55 8.75
CA LYS A 36 2.01 -11.36 9.82
C LYS A 36 3.35 -10.78 10.32
N PRO A 37 3.57 -10.60 11.64
CA PRO A 37 2.54 -10.57 12.67
C PRO A 37 1.49 -9.51 12.34
N PHE A 38 0.24 -9.71 12.78
CA PHE A 38 -0.81 -8.73 12.52
C PHE A 38 -0.51 -7.45 13.32
N PRO A 39 -0.63 -6.25 12.75
CA PRO A 39 -0.30 -5.01 13.44
C PRO A 39 -1.20 -4.80 14.67
N ASN A 40 -0.62 -4.35 15.78
CA ASN A 40 -1.37 -4.03 17.00
C ASN A 40 -2.06 -2.66 16.93
N LYS A 41 -1.56 -1.77 16.07
CA LYS A 41 -2.12 -0.45 15.81
C LYS A 41 -2.31 -0.26 14.31
N ILE A 42 -3.51 0.18 13.89
CA ILE A 42 -3.83 0.50 12.50
C ILE A 42 -4.36 1.92 12.47
N ILE A 43 -3.76 2.75 11.60
CA ILE A 43 -4.13 4.14 11.38
C ILE A 43 -4.48 4.29 9.92
N TRP A 44 -5.66 4.84 9.64
CA TRP A 44 -6.15 5.05 8.30
C TRP A 44 -6.38 6.53 8.05
N CYS A 45 -5.46 7.13 7.30
CA CYS A 45 -5.53 8.49 6.82
C CYS A 45 -6.34 8.52 5.51
N TYR A 46 -7.38 9.36 5.43
CA TYR A 46 -8.23 9.48 4.25
C TYR A 46 -8.42 10.94 3.80
N GLY A 47 -8.54 11.19 2.50
CA GLY A 47 -8.88 12.53 1.97
C GLY A 47 -10.38 12.79 1.92
N ILE A 48 -11.16 11.76 1.60
CA ILE A 48 -12.62 11.84 1.52
C ILE A 48 -13.22 10.75 2.41
N TYR A 49 -14.16 11.15 3.28
CA TYR A 49 -14.86 10.22 4.15
C TYR A 49 -15.67 9.18 3.37
N GLN A 50 -15.58 7.91 3.78
CA GLN A 50 -16.34 6.82 3.19
C GLN A 50 -17.21 6.14 4.26
N LYS A 51 -18.50 5.94 3.95
CA LYS A 51 -19.44 5.22 4.84
C LYS A 51 -18.99 3.80 5.19
N LEU A 52 -18.07 3.23 4.41
CA LEU A 52 -17.42 1.94 4.70
C LEU A 52 -16.69 1.94 6.06
N PHE A 53 -16.13 3.08 6.47
CA PHE A 53 -15.35 3.21 7.70
C PHE A 53 -16.18 2.89 8.95
N GLU A 54 -17.49 3.20 8.94
CA GLU A 54 -18.41 2.85 10.02
C GLU A 54 -18.51 1.33 10.28
N LYS A 55 -18.13 0.50 9.31
CA LYS A 55 -18.21 -0.97 9.38
C LYS A 55 -16.90 -1.61 9.83
N MET A 56 -15.86 -0.82 10.08
CA MET A 56 -14.51 -1.30 10.38
C MET A 56 -14.16 -0.93 11.83
N SER A 57 -13.96 -1.94 12.68
CA SER A 57 -13.51 -1.75 14.07
C SER A 57 -11.98 -1.79 14.15
N ASP A 58 -11.43 -1.33 15.28
CA ASP A 58 -10.00 -1.45 15.61
C ASP A 58 -9.05 -0.69 14.66
N ILE A 59 -9.57 0.36 14.03
CA ILE A 59 -8.82 1.25 13.14
C ILE A 59 -9.01 2.69 13.60
N GLU A 60 -7.91 3.43 13.72
CA GLU A 60 -7.91 4.85 14.01
C GLU A 60 -8.00 5.65 12.70
N PHE A 61 -9.19 6.19 12.41
CA PHE A 61 -9.44 6.96 11.18
C PHE A 61 -9.09 8.44 11.37
N HIS A 62 -8.34 9.00 10.42
CA HIS A 62 -7.95 10.41 10.38
C HIS A 62 -8.26 11.02 9.03
N GLU A 63 -8.94 12.15 8.99
CA GLU A 63 -9.04 12.97 7.79
C GLU A 63 -7.72 13.72 7.58
N GLY A 64 -7.11 13.58 6.41
CA GLY A 64 -5.75 14.04 6.19
C GLY A 64 -4.71 13.21 6.95
N ILE A 65 -3.51 13.77 7.12
CA ILE A 65 -2.40 13.09 7.78
C ILE A 65 -2.15 13.73 9.14
N PRO A 66 -2.11 12.96 10.25
CA PRO A 66 -1.84 13.49 11.58
C PRO A 66 -0.50 14.22 11.64
N SER A 67 -0.46 15.35 12.35
CA SER A 67 0.74 16.18 12.48
C SER A 67 1.88 15.48 13.24
N ASP A 68 1.55 14.48 14.05
CA ASP A 68 2.44 13.66 14.85
C ASP A 68 2.72 12.28 14.21
N VAL A 69 2.36 12.07 12.94
CA VAL A 69 2.53 10.79 12.22
C VAL A 69 3.98 10.25 12.28
N GLU A 70 4.97 11.14 12.40
CA GLU A 70 6.37 10.77 12.51
C GLU A 70 6.72 10.07 13.84
N ASN A 71 5.97 10.33 14.90
CA ASN A 71 6.18 9.76 16.24
C ASN A 71 5.52 8.38 16.39
N ILE A 72 4.73 7.97 15.41
CA ILE A 72 4.00 6.71 15.41
C ILE A 72 4.99 5.58 15.10
N THR A 73 4.94 4.51 15.91
CA THR A 73 5.78 3.31 15.77
C THR A 73 4.90 2.06 15.94
N ASN A 74 5.38 0.90 15.47
CA ASN A 74 4.68 -0.38 15.60
C ASN A 74 3.23 -0.36 15.08
N ALA A 75 3.01 0.33 13.96
CA ALA A 75 1.69 0.55 13.38
C ALA A 75 1.66 0.24 11.88
N LEU A 76 0.49 -0.12 11.37
CA LEU A 76 0.17 -0.04 9.95
C LEU A 76 -0.49 1.32 9.68
N ILE A 77 0.13 2.12 8.82
CA ILE A 77 -0.39 3.41 8.36
C ILE A 77 -0.90 3.24 6.93
N ILE A 78 -2.20 3.39 6.75
CA ILE A 78 -2.88 3.36 5.45
C ILE A 78 -3.12 4.80 5.04
N ILE A 79 -2.69 5.15 3.83
CA ILE A 79 -2.88 6.49 3.25
C ILE A 79 -3.74 6.30 2.01
N ASP A 80 -5.01 6.68 2.13
CA ASP A 80 -6.03 6.51 1.09
C ASP A 80 -6.45 7.87 0.52
N ASP A 81 -6.18 8.08 -0.77
CA ASP A 81 -6.60 9.28 -1.50
C ASP A 81 -6.07 10.60 -0.89
N LEU A 82 -4.78 10.58 -0.50
CA LEU A 82 -4.07 11.71 0.13
C LEU A 82 -2.73 12.02 -0.55
N MET A 83 -2.53 11.58 -1.79
CA MET A 83 -1.22 11.63 -2.44
C MET A 83 -0.80 13.04 -2.87
N ASN A 84 -1.75 13.93 -3.18
CA ASN A 84 -1.43 15.32 -3.48
C ASN A 84 -0.93 16.04 -2.23
N GLU A 85 -1.57 15.79 -1.09
CA GLU A 85 -1.21 16.31 0.23
C GLU A 85 0.15 15.77 0.71
N VAL A 86 0.48 14.53 0.32
CA VAL A 86 1.78 13.89 0.58
C VAL A 86 2.91 14.51 -0.24
N GLY A 87 2.66 14.83 -1.51
CA GLY A 87 3.68 15.36 -2.42
C GLY A 87 4.21 16.73 -2.00
N ASP A 88 3.34 17.56 -1.42
CA ASP A 88 3.68 18.93 -1.02
C ASP A 88 4.33 19.02 0.36
N ASP A 89 4.20 17.99 1.21
CA ASP A 89 4.81 17.97 2.53
C ASP A 89 6.11 17.15 2.56
N LYS A 90 7.24 17.86 2.74
CA LYS A 90 8.57 17.25 2.89
C LYS A 90 8.65 16.22 4.03
N LYS A 91 7.86 16.37 5.09
CA LYS A 91 7.77 15.40 6.20
C LYS A 91 7.19 14.08 5.71
N LEU A 92 6.13 14.17 4.92
CA LEU A 92 5.45 13.02 4.33
C LEU A 92 6.33 12.34 3.28
N SER A 93 6.98 13.10 2.39
CA SER A 93 7.96 12.56 1.45
C SER A 93 9.09 11.79 2.17
N ASN A 94 9.59 12.28 3.30
CA ASN A 94 10.59 11.57 4.13
C ASN A 94 10.02 10.32 4.80
N LEU A 95 8.74 10.35 5.19
CA LEU A 95 8.00 9.20 5.69
C LEU A 95 8.00 8.06 4.64
N PHE A 96 7.87 8.37 3.34
CA PHE A 96 7.87 7.37 2.26
C PHE A 96 9.26 6.89 1.82
N THR A 97 10.32 7.67 2.04
CA THR A 97 11.63 7.42 1.43
C THR A 97 12.73 7.01 2.40
N LYS A 98 12.69 7.46 3.67
CA LYS A 98 13.82 7.29 4.61
C LYS A 98 13.47 6.64 5.95
N GLY A 99 12.20 6.67 6.37
CA GLY A 99 11.82 6.36 7.77
C GLY A 99 11.19 4.99 8.06
N SER A 100 10.86 4.15 7.07
CA SER A 100 10.15 2.87 7.29
C SER A 100 10.98 1.85 8.07
N HIS A 101 12.27 1.72 7.75
CA HIS A 101 13.15 0.70 8.32
C HIS A 101 13.54 0.96 9.78
N HIS A 102 13.43 2.20 10.25
CA HIS A 102 13.85 2.59 11.59
C HIS A 102 12.72 2.57 12.63
N ARG A 103 11.47 2.26 12.24
CA ARG A 103 10.29 2.47 13.10
C ARG A 103 9.26 1.33 13.14
N ASP A 104 9.53 0.21 12.45
CA ASP A 104 8.60 -0.91 12.31
C ASP A 104 7.20 -0.50 11.82
N ILE A 105 7.16 0.35 10.78
CA ILE A 105 5.92 0.86 10.21
C ILE A 105 5.61 0.16 8.91
N SER A 106 4.38 -0.32 8.76
CA SER A 106 3.87 -0.69 7.44
C SER A 106 3.13 0.46 6.78
N ARG A 107 3.32 0.66 5.47
CA ARG A 107 2.71 1.77 4.72
C ARG A 107 1.90 1.29 3.54
N GLN A 108 0.79 1.96 3.26
CA GLN A 108 0.05 1.81 2.01
C GLN A 108 -0.17 3.17 1.33
N ALA A 109 0.11 3.25 0.03
CA ALA A 109 -0.26 4.36 -0.86
C ALA A 109 -1.25 3.89 -1.94
N THR A 110 -2.17 4.77 -2.41
CA THR A 110 -3.23 4.39 -3.38
C THR A 110 -3.21 5.03 -4.79
N ASP A 111 -2.12 5.67 -5.24
CA ASP A 111 -2.09 6.41 -6.53
C ASP A 111 -0.96 6.00 -7.49
N PHE A 112 -1.32 5.83 -8.77
CA PHE A 112 -0.43 5.49 -9.88
C PHE A 112 0.48 6.64 -10.33
N LEU A 113 0.01 7.89 -10.25
CA LEU A 113 0.83 9.06 -10.62
C LEU A 113 2.05 9.19 -9.71
N SER A 114 1.87 8.85 -8.43
CA SER A 114 2.93 8.83 -7.42
C SER A 114 4.00 7.77 -7.70
N ILE A 115 3.64 6.60 -8.25
CA ILE A 115 4.60 5.55 -8.64
C ILE A 115 5.62 6.10 -9.65
N ARG A 116 5.16 6.86 -10.65
CA ARG A 116 6.05 7.41 -11.68
C ARG A 116 7.06 8.41 -11.10
N GLN A 117 6.69 9.12 -10.03
CA GLN A 117 7.60 10.03 -9.33
C GLN A 117 8.60 9.27 -8.44
N MET A 118 8.18 8.17 -7.79
CA MET A 118 9.05 7.37 -6.91
C MET A 118 10.01 6.45 -7.68
N TYR A 119 9.61 5.94 -8.85
CA TYR A 119 10.41 5.03 -9.70
C TYR A 119 10.58 5.57 -11.14
N PRO A 120 11.24 6.73 -11.32
CA PRO A 120 11.34 7.37 -12.63
C PRO A 120 12.09 6.50 -13.66
N SER A 121 13.10 5.72 -13.22
CA SER A 121 13.94 4.88 -14.08
C SER A 121 13.30 3.55 -14.51
N GLN A 122 12.23 3.09 -13.86
CA GLN A 122 11.53 1.83 -14.19
C GLN A 122 10.09 2.07 -14.68
N SER A 123 9.75 3.31 -15.02
CA SER A 123 8.39 3.75 -15.32
C SER A 123 7.70 2.91 -16.41
N LYS A 124 8.39 2.48 -17.46
CA LYS A 124 7.84 1.62 -18.52
C LYS A 124 7.41 0.24 -18.02
N PHE A 125 8.29 -0.44 -17.28
CA PHE A 125 7.99 -1.75 -16.69
C PHE A 125 6.81 -1.68 -15.72
N LEU A 126 6.75 -0.62 -14.90
CA LEU A 126 5.67 -0.38 -13.96
C LEU A 126 4.34 -0.07 -14.65
N LEU A 127 4.37 0.69 -15.75
CA LEU A 127 3.20 0.94 -16.59
C LEU A 127 2.64 -0.36 -17.19
N GLU A 128 3.50 -1.18 -17.79
CA GLU A 128 3.10 -2.44 -18.42
C GLU A 128 2.54 -3.44 -17.39
N SER A 129 3.19 -3.53 -16.21
CA SER A 129 2.72 -4.38 -15.11
C SER A 129 1.38 -3.90 -14.56
N TYR A 130 1.19 -2.59 -14.43
CA TYR A 130 -0.05 -2.00 -13.96
C TYR A 130 -1.20 -2.22 -14.95
N ASP A 131 -0.97 -1.96 -16.24
CA ASP A 131 -1.96 -2.20 -17.29
C ASP A 131 -2.40 -3.66 -17.27
N ASP A 132 -1.45 -4.59 -17.22
CA ASP A 132 -1.76 -6.02 -17.14
C ASP A 132 -2.54 -6.39 -15.87
N ALA A 133 -2.10 -5.93 -14.70
CA ALA A 133 -2.73 -6.23 -13.42
C ALA A 133 -4.13 -5.64 -13.27
N THR A 134 -4.47 -4.61 -14.06
CA THR A 134 -5.77 -3.91 -14.01
C THR A 134 -6.70 -4.23 -15.17
N LYS A 135 -6.34 -5.16 -16.06
CA LYS A 135 -7.25 -5.69 -17.11
C LYS A 135 -8.50 -6.33 -16.54
N ALA A 136 -8.39 -6.96 -15.37
CA ALA A 136 -9.51 -7.55 -14.67
C ALA A 136 -10.23 -6.49 -13.80
N PRO A 137 -11.57 -6.52 -13.69
CA PRO A 137 -12.29 -5.71 -12.71
C PRO A 137 -11.71 -5.89 -11.30
N TYR A 138 -11.50 -4.78 -10.59
CA TYR A 138 -10.89 -4.76 -9.26
C TYR A 138 -9.44 -5.26 -9.20
N GLY A 139 -8.75 -5.33 -10.34
CA GLY A 139 -7.33 -5.61 -10.43
C GLY A 139 -6.49 -4.54 -9.73
N TYR A 140 -5.34 -4.95 -9.18
CA TYR A 140 -4.42 -4.09 -8.43
C TYR A 140 -2.99 -4.52 -8.71
N LEU A 141 -2.07 -3.56 -8.66
CA LEU A 141 -0.63 -3.84 -8.65
C LEU A 141 -0.12 -3.72 -7.21
N PHE A 142 0.47 -4.79 -6.70
CA PHE A 142 1.18 -4.84 -5.42
C PHE A 142 2.67 -4.55 -5.65
N MET A 143 3.22 -3.64 -4.85
CA MET A 143 4.64 -3.29 -4.86
C MET A 143 5.23 -3.39 -3.46
N ASP A 144 6.20 -4.29 -3.25
CA ASP A 144 6.99 -4.40 -2.03
C ASP A 144 8.26 -3.53 -2.15
N LEU A 145 8.35 -2.51 -1.29
CA LEU A 145 9.42 -1.51 -1.32
C LEU A 145 10.58 -1.80 -0.37
N LYS A 146 10.62 -2.97 0.31
CA LYS A 146 11.75 -3.27 1.20
C LYS A 146 13.05 -3.44 0.41
N PRO A 147 14.17 -2.81 0.84
CA PRO A 147 15.49 -3.04 0.29
C PRO A 147 15.87 -4.53 0.28
N GLU A 148 15.46 -5.28 1.31
CA GLU A 148 15.80 -6.69 1.50
C GLU A 148 14.87 -7.64 0.71
N THR A 149 13.74 -7.15 0.17
CA THR A 149 12.87 -7.99 -0.65
C THR A 149 13.55 -8.29 -1.98
N ASN A 150 13.61 -9.59 -2.32
CA ASN A 150 14.12 -10.06 -3.60
C ASN A 150 13.45 -9.32 -4.77
N GLU A 151 14.24 -8.73 -5.66
CA GLU A 151 13.73 -7.90 -6.76
C GLU A 151 12.67 -8.58 -7.61
N ARG A 152 12.83 -9.88 -7.86
CA ARG A 152 11.87 -10.69 -8.65
C ARG A 152 10.53 -10.82 -7.97
N LEU A 153 10.46 -10.54 -6.68
CA LEU A 153 9.29 -10.67 -5.83
C LEU A 153 8.71 -9.30 -5.47
N ARG A 154 9.18 -8.18 -6.04
CA ARG A 154 8.70 -6.85 -5.64
C ARG A 154 7.36 -6.49 -6.26
N ILE A 155 7.11 -6.87 -7.50
CA ILE A 155 5.92 -6.46 -8.26
C ILE A 155 5.01 -7.67 -8.46
N ARG A 156 3.79 -7.63 -7.93
CA ARG A 156 2.85 -8.77 -7.97
C ARG A 156 1.41 -8.32 -8.14
N THR A 157 0.52 -9.24 -8.48
CA THR A 157 -0.93 -9.12 -8.24
C THR A 157 -1.45 -10.44 -7.68
N SER A 158 -2.74 -10.52 -7.34
CA SER A 158 -3.37 -11.75 -6.86
C SER A 158 -2.67 -12.34 -5.62
N ILE A 159 -2.49 -11.51 -4.59
CA ILE A 159 -1.80 -11.85 -3.33
C ILE A 159 -2.68 -12.60 -2.32
N PHE A 160 -3.98 -12.79 -2.60
CA PHE A 160 -4.86 -13.58 -1.74
C PHE A 160 -4.70 -15.08 -1.98
N PRO A 161 -4.89 -15.93 -0.96
CA PRO A 161 -4.73 -17.39 -1.07
C PRO A 161 -5.57 -18.09 -2.14
N GLU A 162 -6.74 -17.53 -2.42
CA GLU A 162 -7.69 -18.00 -3.42
C GLU A 162 -7.29 -17.66 -4.85
N ASP A 163 -6.35 -16.73 -5.05
CA ASP A 163 -5.94 -16.26 -6.36
C ASP A 163 -4.67 -16.96 -6.86
N LYS A 164 -4.51 -17.06 -8.18
CA LYS A 164 -3.22 -17.45 -8.79
C LYS A 164 -2.28 -16.25 -8.73
N ASN A 165 -1.30 -16.28 -7.82
CA ASN A 165 -0.33 -15.21 -7.69
C ASN A 165 0.43 -14.96 -9.01
N ILE A 166 0.42 -13.72 -9.47
CA ILE A 166 1.16 -13.29 -10.67
C ILE A 166 2.29 -12.39 -10.19
N VAL A 167 3.50 -12.69 -10.69
CA VAL A 167 4.72 -11.96 -10.35
C VAL A 167 5.28 -11.33 -11.62
N TYR A 168 5.50 -10.02 -11.61
CA TYR A 168 6.08 -9.29 -12.71
C TYR A 168 7.58 -9.14 -12.47
N VAL A 169 8.38 -9.55 -13.46
CA VAL A 169 9.84 -9.48 -13.41
C VAL A 169 10.34 -8.58 -14.53
N PRO A 170 11.20 -7.58 -14.24
CA PRO A 170 11.79 -6.76 -15.30
C PRO A 170 12.64 -7.64 -16.24
N ARG A 171 12.58 -7.34 -17.54
CA ARG A 171 13.39 -8.02 -18.57
C ARG A 171 14.84 -7.53 -18.56
#